data_AF-A0A946QV97-F1
#
_entry.id   AF-A0A946QV97-F1
#
_cell.length_a   1.000
_cell.length_b   1.000
_cell.length_c   1.000
_cell.angle_alpha   90.00
_cell.angle_beta   90.00
_cell.angle_gamma   90.00
#
_symmetry.space_group_name_H-M   'P 1'
#
loop_
_entity.id
_entity.type
_entity.pdbx_description
1 polymer ?
#
loop_
_entity_poly.entity_id
_entity_poly.type
_entity_poly.pdbx_seq_one_letter_code
_entity_poly.pdbx_strand_id
1 'polypeptide(L)'
;MNRRNFLHYTGAASLISTGIISPVTLLATKPFPEFEGFEGLLKNLISLNDGLVPKIMDLQESDPNSKYFGGVCDSWKIYTPGSTGGLIKILACSFTQENSEYFLDEKLVDSMILAAKQLLEVQHSDGTIDLLSTNFHSTPDTGFVVEPLCACYKLLNQTQFDGKHELLGLLEKFLKKAGEAFIVGGIHTPNHRWVVSMALSRLNELFPNKKYVKRIDEWLREGIDIDADGQYEEQSTYIYTPLTNRCLVTMSKLLKRSELLEPVRKNLDMTLYYIHPNGEVATEASGRQDQFRVGFMEHYYVPLRYMALKDKNGQFANLVNQIEKTVPEKLLSYLVYLLEDPVYKSELPKTKTLPDNYIKEFPHSNLARIRHGNVDATILAKNPTFFTLTKGKAVLASLRMASAFFGRGQFKTEKVERVGDSFILKWNFTWGYFQPLLEGEKPNYELPFDIDRRRREKSEVQHANAQIIISEKDGVFELDFEVSGTENVPLAIEMAFRNGGSLTGVEKSSHENGAFLFKEGKGKYRFEDDEIEFGIGHVEHEWIRIRGGLEKPDGDCVYLTGFTPFKKKITIG
;
A
#
# COMPACT_ATOMS: atom_id res chain seq x y z
N MET A 1 -4.71 6.28 28.24
CA MET A 1 -5.31 6.49 26.90
C MET A 1 -4.49 5.67 25.91
N ASN A 2 -4.79 4.37 25.81
CA ASN A 2 -3.99 3.38 25.08
C ASN A 2 -4.25 3.51 23.57
N ARG A 3 -3.23 3.93 22.81
CA ARG A 3 -3.26 3.92 21.34
C ARG A 3 -2.56 2.65 20.84
N ARG A 4 -3.30 1.93 19.99
CA ARG A 4 -2.85 0.96 18.96
C ARG A 4 -2.27 -0.38 19.43
N ASN A 5 -3.16 -1.33 19.69
CA ASN A 5 -2.97 -2.74 19.31
C ASN A 5 -3.70 -2.96 17.98
N PHE A 6 -2.97 -2.98 16.85
CA PHE A 6 -3.54 -3.46 15.59
C PHE A 6 -2.45 -3.98 14.67
N LEU A 7 -1.85 -5.11 15.06
CA LEU A 7 -1.12 -5.99 14.16
C LEU A 7 -1.57 -7.41 14.51
N HIS A 8 -2.50 -7.94 13.71
CA HIS A 8 -2.64 -9.37 13.44
C HIS A 8 -3.48 -9.53 12.16
N TYR A 9 -2.80 -10.07 11.14
CA TYR A 9 -3.25 -10.88 9.99
C TYR A 9 -4.51 -10.54 9.17
N THR A 10 -4.32 -10.68 7.86
CA THR A 10 -5.30 -10.74 6.75
C THR A 10 -6.00 -9.44 6.36
N GLY A 11 -5.59 -8.86 5.22
CA GLY A 11 -6.42 -8.36 4.11
C GLY A 11 -7.62 -7.42 4.33
N ALA A 12 -7.98 -7.03 5.55
CA ALA A 12 -9.24 -6.34 5.85
C ALA A 12 -9.06 -4.83 6.10
N ALA A 13 -7.85 -4.36 6.41
CA ALA A 13 -7.63 -2.99 6.88
C ALA A 13 -7.29 -1.97 5.77
N SER A 14 -7.50 -2.25 4.48
CA SER A 14 -7.26 -1.29 3.37
C SER A 14 -8.51 -0.59 2.83
N LEU A 15 -9.68 -0.78 3.46
CA LEU A 15 -10.93 -0.15 2.99
C LEU A 15 -11.13 1.32 3.39
N ILE A 16 -10.17 1.92 4.08
CA ILE A 16 -10.32 3.27 4.66
C ILE A 16 -10.30 4.40 3.62
N SER A 17 -10.12 4.12 2.31
CA SER A 17 -10.29 5.15 1.28
C SER A 17 -11.26 4.80 0.15
N THR A 18 -12.09 3.76 0.28
CA THR A 18 -13.14 3.53 -0.74
C THR A 18 -14.51 3.09 -0.21
N GLY A 19 -14.67 2.65 1.05
CA GLY A 19 -15.99 2.21 1.53
C GLY A 19 -16.64 1.09 0.68
N ILE A 20 -15.87 0.48 -0.23
CA ILE A 20 -16.27 -0.68 -1.01
C ILE A 20 -15.91 -1.86 -0.14
N ILE A 21 -16.87 -2.67 0.29
CA ILE A 21 -16.60 -4.00 0.81
C ILE A 21 -15.71 -4.69 -0.24
N SER A 22 -14.41 -4.90 0.05
CA SER A 22 -13.62 -5.83 -0.75
C SER A 22 -14.19 -7.21 -0.42
N PRO A 23 -14.84 -7.90 -1.37
CA PRO A 23 -15.51 -9.17 -1.07
C PRO A 23 -14.53 -10.27 -0.61
N VAL A 24 -13.24 -10.01 -0.72
CA VAL A 24 -12.13 -10.88 -0.29
C VAL A 24 -12.11 -11.08 1.22
N THR A 25 -12.69 -10.19 2.03
CA THR A 25 -12.72 -10.39 3.50
C THR A 25 -13.70 -11.49 3.94
N LEU A 26 -14.57 -11.99 3.05
CA LEU A 26 -15.64 -12.96 3.37
C LEU A 26 -15.46 -14.35 2.73
N LEU A 27 -14.31 -14.63 2.10
CA LEU A 27 -14.05 -15.89 1.41
C LEU A 27 -12.60 -16.36 1.65
N ALA A 28 -12.39 -17.06 2.75
CA ALA A 28 -11.27 -17.97 2.93
C ALA A 28 -11.79 -19.24 3.61
N THR A 29 -12.56 -20.05 2.89
CA THR A 29 -12.95 -21.40 3.38
C THR A 29 -12.75 -22.50 2.35
N LYS A 30 -12.49 -22.19 1.07
CA LYS A 30 -12.18 -23.19 0.04
C LYS A 30 -10.99 -22.76 -0.81
N PRO A 31 -10.08 -23.68 -1.19
CA PRO A 31 -9.00 -23.37 -2.11
C PRO A 31 -9.56 -22.94 -3.47
N PHE A 32 -8.89 -21.99 -4.12
CA PHE A 32 -9.25 -21.59 -5.48
C PHE A 32 -9.09 -22.80 -6.42
N PRO A 33 -10.09 -23.14 -7.27
CA PRO A 33 -10.01 -24.34 -8.09
C PRO A 33 -8.84 -24.26 -9.07
N GLU A 34 -8.27 -25.41 -9.45
CA GLU A 34 -7.28 -25.47 -10.52
C GLU A 34 -7.89 -24.97 -11.85
N PHE A 35 -7.05 -24.38 -12.70
CA PHE A 35 -7.45 -23.88 -14.00
C PHE A 35 -6.28 -23.88 -14.99
N GLU A 36 -6.62 -23.91 -16.27
CA GLU A 36 -5.67 -23.72 -17.36
C GLU A 36 -5.98 -22.45 -18.14
N GLY A 37 -4.95 -21.62 -18.33
CA GLY A 37 -5.04 -20.39 -19.10
C GLY A 37 -6.01 -19.34 -18.51
N PHE A 38 -6.16 -18.25 -19.27
CA PHE A 38 -6.96 -17.11 -18.82
C PHE A 38 -8.46 -17.41 -18.78
N GLU A 39 -8.99 -18.22 -19.70
CA GLU A 39 -10.42 -18.58 -19.70
C GLU A 39 -10.80 -19.44 -18.49
N GLY A 40 -9.93 -20.37 -18.09
CA GLY A 40 -10.12 -21.15 -16.86
C GLY A 40 -10.10 -20.27 -15.61
N LEU A 41 -9.15 -19.33 -15.52
CA LEU A 41 -9.10 -18.32 -14.45
C LEU A 41 -10.41 -17.52 -14.40
N LEU A 42 -10.86 -17.02 -15.56
CA LEU A 42 -12.05 -16.19 -15.65
C LEU A 42 -13.30 -16.94 -15.21
N LYS A 43 -13.45 -18.21 -15.63
CA LYS A 43 -14.53 -19.08 -15.18
C LYS A 43 -14.54 -19.26 -13.66
N ASN A 44 -13.39 -19.49 -13.05
CA ASN A 44 -13.29 -19.63 -11.60
C ASN A 44 -13.58 -18.32 -10.86
N LEU A 45 -13.17 -17.17 -11.40
CA LEU A 45 -13.50 -15.86 -10.85
C LEU A 45 -15.00 -15.54 -10.93
N ILE A 46 -15.67 -15.93 -12.01
CA ILE A 46 -17.13 -15.79 -12.15
C ILE A 46 -17.85 -16.66 -11.12
N SER A 47 -17.46 -17.93 -10.97
CA SER A 47 -18.01 -18.80 -9.93
C SER A 47 -17.77 -18.26 -8.51
N LEU A 48 -16.60 -17.66 -8.26
CA LEU A 48 -16.31 -17.00 -6.99
C LEU A 48 -17.20 -15.75 -6.77
N ASN A 49 -17.48 -14.99 -7.83
CA ASN A 49 -18.41 -13.86 -7.79
C ASN A 49 -19.85 -14.31 -7.53
N ASP A 50 -20.29 -15.39 -8.15
CA ASP A 50 -21.62 -16.00 -7.93
C ASP A 50 -21.83 -16.39 -6.46
N GLY A 51 -20.78 -16.91 -5.81
CA GLY A 51 -20.81 -17.22 -4.38
C GLY A 51 -20.99 -15.99 -3.46
N LEU A 52 -20.85 -14.77 -3.98
CA LEU A 52 -21.09 -13.52 -3.24
C LEU A 52 -22.49 -12.94 -3.48
N VAL A 53 -23.18 -13.34 -4.53
CA VAL A 53 -24.50 -12.81 -4.91
C VAL A 53 -25.50 -12.92 -3.74
N PRO A 54 -25.72 -14.09 -3.10
CA PRO A 54 -26.65 -14.17 -1.97
C PRO A 54 -26.21 -13.29 -0.80
N LYS A 55 -24.91 -13.27 -0.49
CA LYS A 55 -24.36 -12.53 0.66
C LYS A 55 -24.54 -11.03 0.52
N ILE A 56 -24.35 -10.48 -0.68
CA ILE A 56 -24.50 -9.04 -0.91
C ILE A 56 -25.98 -8.64 -1.00
N MET A 57 -26.84 -9.51 -1.54
CA MET A 57 -28.28 -9.29 -1.56
C MET A 57 -28.88 -9.30 -0.15
N ASP A 58 -28.40 -10.18 0.74
CA ASP A 58 -28.81 -10.21 2.16
C ASP A 58 -28.46 -8.91 2.94
N LEU A 59 -27.50 -8.14 2.43
CA LEU A 59 -27.10 -6.84 3.00
C LEU A 59 -27.86 -5.65 2.42
N GLN A 60 -28.69 -5.88 1.39
CA GLN A 60 -29.53 -4.87 0.77
C GLN A 60 -30.77 -4.62 1.63
N GLU A 61 -31.07 -3.36 1.91
CA GLU A 61 -32.29 -2.97 2.61
C GLU A 61 -33.53 -3.28 1.76
N SER A 62 -34.49 -3.99 2.35
CA SER A 62 -35.70 -4.46 1.68
C SER A 62 -36.98 -3.82 2.21
N ASP A 63 -36.94 -3.11 3.33
CA ASP A 63 -38.10 -2.39 3.86
C ASP A 63 -38.39 -1.12 3.02
N PRO A 64 -39.53 -1.04 2.30
CA PRO A 64 -39.89 0.14 1.50
C PRO A 64 -40.08 1.42 2.31
N ASN A 65 -40.23 1.32 3.63
CA ASN A 65 -40.35 2.47 4.53
C ASN A 65 -39.00 2.95 5.07
N SER A 66 -37.92 2.17 4.87
CA SER A 66 -36.59 2.57 5.27
C SER A 66 -36.08 3.68 4.35
N LYS A 67 -35.48 4.72 4.94
CA LYS A 67 -34.76 5.76 4.18
C LYS A 67 -33.53 5.23 3.42
N TYR A 68 -33.17 3.97 3.67
CA TYR A 68 -32.08 3.26 3.01
C TYR A 68 -32.57 2.21 2.01
N PHE A 69 -33.87 2.16 1.69
CA PHE A 69 -34.46 1.14 0.80
C PHE A 69 -33.67 0.96 -0.50
N GLY A 70 -33.21 -0.27 -0.75
CA GLY A 70 -32.34 -0.61 -1.90
C GLY A 70 -30.83 -0.39 -1.67
N GLY A 71 -30.44 0.28 -0.60
CA GLY A 71 -29.04 0.51 -0.20
C GLY A 71 -28.41 -0.68 0.48
N VAL A 72 -27.08 -0.73 0.47
CA VAL A 72 -26.30 -1.82 1.07
C VAL A 72 -25.47 -1.31 2.23
N CYS A 73 -25.51 -2.05 3.34
CA CYS A 73 -24.76 -1.72 4.55
C CYS A 73 -23.39 -2.42 4.63
N ASP A 74 -22.44 -1.76 5.28
CA ASP A 74 -21.13 -2.33 5.59
C ASP A 74 -21.17 -3.25 6.83
N SER A 75 -20.01 -3.74 7.28
CA SER A 75 -19.91 -4.59 8.46
C SER A 75 -20.36 -3.93 9.77
N TRP A 76 -20.51 -2.60 9.77
CA TRP A 76 -20.97 -1.79 10.89
C TRP A 76 -22.45 -1.39 10.76
N LYS A 77 -23.16 -1.97 9.77
CA LYS A 77 -24.55 -1.65 9.44
C LYS A 77 -24.75 -0.19 9.02
N ILE A 78 -23.71 0.44 8.45
CA ILE A 78 -23.80 1.77 7.85
C ILE A 78 -24.09 1.58 6.36
N TYR A 79 -25.21 2.11 5.89
CA TYR A 79 -25.57 2.11 4.47
C TYR A 79 -24.71 3.11 3.70
N THR A 80 -23.90 2.63 2.76
CA THR A 80 -22.95 3.48 2.03
C THR A 80 -23.19 3.44 0.51
N PRO A 81 -22.95 4.56 -0.20
CA PRO A 81 -22.97 4.56 -1.66
C PRO A 81 -21.94 3.58 -2.25
N GLY A 82 -20.77 3.45 -1.63
CA GLY A 82 -19.71 2.52 -2.04
C GLY A 82 -20.15 1.05 -2.00
N SER A 83 -20.80 0.63 -0.92
CA SER A 83 -21.34 -0.74 -0.81
C SER A 83 -22.49 -0.98 -1.77
N THR A 84 -23.35 0.03 -1.98
CA THR A 84 -24.48 -0.05 -2.93
C THR A 84 -24.00 -0.18 -4.38
N GLY A 85 -22.99 0.60 -4.78
CA GLY A 85 -22.32 0.42 -6.08
C GLY A 85 -21.58 -0.91 -6.19
N GLY A 86 -21.03 -1.42 -5.07
CA GLY A 86 -20.43 -2.75 -4.96
C GLY A 86 -21.40 -3.88 -5.30
N LEU A 87 -22.65 -3.80 -4.83
CA LEU A 87 -23.71 -4.75 -5.20
C LEU A 87 -23.95 -4.74 -6.71
N ILE A 88 -24.17 -3.57 -7.31
CA ILE A 88 -24.40 -3.47 -8.76
C ILE A 88 -23.24 -4.10 -9.55
N LYS A 89 -21.99 -3.87 -9.10
CA LYS A 89 -20.81 -4.48 -9.72
C LYS A 89 -20.83 -6.00 -9.67
N ILE A 90 -21.09 -6.59 -8.49
CA ILE A 90 -21.15 -8.04 -8.32
C ILE A 90 -22.28 -8.62 -9.18
N LEU A 91 -23.48 -8.05 -9.09
CA LEU A 91 -24.64 -8.56 -9.81
C LEU A 91 -24.48 -8.43 -11.33
N ALA A 92 -23.96 -7.31 -11.83
CA ALA A 92 -23.72 -7.13 -13.27
C ALA A 92 -22.70 -8.13 -13.82
N CYS A 93 -21.65 -8.47 -13.06
CA CYS A 93 -20.68 -9.47 -13.47
C CYS A 93 -21.29 -10.88 -13.56
N SER A 94 -22.16 -11.28 -12.63
CA SER A 94 -22.84 -12.59 -12.72
C SER A 94 -23.92 -12.59 -13.81
N PHE A 95 -24.77 -11.57 -13.83
CA PHE A 95 -25.92 -11.47 -14.72
C PHE A 95 -25.56 -11.55 -16.22
N THR A 96 -24.41 -11.02 -16.61
CA THR A 96 -24.03 -10.85 -18.03
C THR A 96 -23.21 -11.98 -18.62
N GLN A 97 -22.81 -12.99 -17.83
CA GLN A 97 -21.86 -14.02 -18.28
C GLN A 97 -22.54 -15.39 -18.39
N GLU A 98 -22.48 -16.00 -19.57
CA GLU A 98 -23.16 -17.29 -19.89
C GLU A 98 -22.78 -18.45 -18.97
N ASN A 99 -21.59 -18.40 -18.39
CA ASN A 99 -21.06 -19.42 -17.46
C ASN A 99 -21.35 -19.11 -15.98
N SER A 100 -22.10 -18.05 -15.68
CA SER A 100 -22.60 -17.75 -14.33
C SER A 100 -23.88 -18.54 -14.05
N GLU A 101 -24.07 -18.93 -12.79
CA GLU A 101 -25.33 -19.52 -12.30
C GLU A 101 -26.50 -18.54 -12.32
N TYR A 102 -26.21 -17.22 -12.39
CA TYR A 102 -27.21 -16.14 -12.42
C TYR A 102 -27.31 -15.47 -13.79
N PHE A 103 -26.84 -16.12 -14.86
CA PHE A 103 -26.94 -15.59 -16.21
C PHE A 103 -28.41 -15.29 -16.55
N LEU A 104 -28.69 -14.01 -16.84
CA LEU A 104 -30.03 -13.50 -17.12
C LEU A 104 -31.09 -13.74 -16.00
N ASP A 105 -30.68 -13.91 -14.74
CA ASP A 105 -31.62 -14.00 -13.61
C ASP A 105 -32.28 -12.63 -13.33
N GLU A 106 -33.58 -12.53 -13.60
CA GLU A 106 -34.40 -11.32 -13.43
C GLU A 106 -34.36 -10.76 -12.01
N LYS A 107 -34.16 -11.61 -10.98
CA LYS A 107 -34.06 -11.14 -9.58
C LYS A 107 -32.88 -10.20 -9.37
N LEU A 108 -31.82 -10.36 -10.15
CA LEU A 108 -30.66 -9.48 -10.07
C LEU A 108 -30.96 -8.11 -10.68
N VAL A 109 -31.82 -8.05 -11.71
CA VAL A 109 -32.25 -6.79 -12.33
C VAL A 109 -33.04 -5.95 -11.33
N ASP A 110 -34.00 -6.56 -10.64
CA ASP A 110 -34.81 -5.88 -9.61
C ASP A 110 -33.92 -5.30 -8.49
N SER A 111 -32.98 -6.10 -8.00
CA SER A 111 -32.03 -5.69 -6.96
C SER A 111 -31.10 -4.55 -7.43
N MET A 112 -30.59 -4.61 -8.67
CA MET A 112 -29.81 -3.52 -9.27
C MET A 112 -30.63 -2.24 -9.47
N ILE A 113 -31.92 -2.34 -9.83
CA ILE A 113 -32.82 -1.19 -9.97
C ILE A 113 -33.03 -0.50 -8.62
N LEU A 114 -33.27 -1.26 -7.55
CA LEU A 114 -33.39 -0.72 -6.19
C LEU A 114 -32.10 -0.01 -5.75
N ALA A 115 -30.95 -0.63 -6.00
CA ALA A 115 -29.65 -0.03 -5.70
C ALA A 115 -29.40 1.25 -6.50
N ALA A 116 -29.74 1.29 -7.79
CA ALA A 116 -29.59 2.49 -8.61
C ALA A 116 -30.53 3.63 -8.17
N LYS A 117 -31.76 3.31 -7.74
CA LYS A 117 -32.68 4.28 -7.13
C LYS A 117 -32.10 4.85 -5.83
N GLN A 118 -31.55 4.00 -4.96
CA GLN A 118 -30.93 4.47 -3.72
C GLN A 118 -29.69 5.32 -3.96
N LEU A 119 -28.83 4.96 -4.92
CA LEU A 119 -27.68 5.79 -5.29
C LEU A 119 -28.10 7.19 -5.73
N LEU A 120 -29.20 7.32 -6.47
CA LEU A 120 -29.76 8.61 -6.88
C LEU A 120 -30.34 9.42 -5.71
N GLU A 121 -30.92 8.74 -4.71
CA GLU A 121 -31.48 9.37 -3.51
C GLU A 121 -30.39 9.96 -2.61
N VAL A 122 -29.29 9.24 -2.41
CA VAL A 122 -28.16 9.68 -1.58
C VAL A 122 -27.15 10.55 -2.34
N GLN A 123 -27.33 10.75 -3.64
CA GLN A 123 -26.49 11.63 -4.44
C GLN A 123 -26.91 13.08 -4.24
N HIS A 124 -25.96 13.92 -3.83
CA HIS A 124 -26.17 15.33 -3.57
C HIS A 124 -26.59 16.10 -4.84
N SER A 125 -27.13 17.30 -4.66
CA SER A 125 -27.56 18.16 -5.77
C SER A 125 -26.43 18.56 -6.71
N ASP A 126 -25.18 18.58 -6.21
CA ASP A 126 -23.98 18.85 -7.00
C ASP A 126 -23.46 17.61 -7.76
N GLY A 127 -24.07 16.42 -7.54
CA GLY A 127 -23.70 15.16 -8.18
C GLY A 127 -22.73 14.29 -7.39
N THR A 128 -22.24 14.75 -6.24
CA THR A 128 -21.33 13.99 -5.38
C THR A 128 -22.06 13.02 -4.45
N ILE A 129 -21.29 12.11 -3.85
CA ILE A 129 -21.70 11.22 -2.77
C ILE A 129 -20.72 11.33 -1.59
N ASP A 130 -21.12 10.78 -0.44
CA ASP A 130 -20.31 10.77 0.78
C ASP A 130 -19.58 9.42 0.97
N LEU A 131 -18.33 9.51 1.43
CA LEU A 131 -17.66 8.45 2.19
C LEU A 131 -17.92 8.70 3.68
N LEU A 132 -18.96 8.06 4.21
CA LEU A 132 -19.48 8.33 5.56
C LEU A 132 -18.46 8.15 6.71
N SER A 133 -17.34 7.49 6.46
CA SER A 133 -16.27 7.39 7.44
C SER A 133 -15.44 8.66 7.59
N THR A 134 -15.38 9.56 6.58
CA THR A 134 -14.49 10.74 6.64
C THR A 134 -14.73 11.86 5.63
N ASN A 135 -15.28 11.62 4.43
CA ASN A 135 -15.34 12.64 3.37
C ASN A 135 -16.79 12.87 2.90
N PHE A 136 -17.24 14.11 2.94
CA PHE A 136 -18.59 14.51 2.54
C PHE A 136 -18.53 15.39 1.29
N HIS A 137 -19.53 15.29 0.42
CA HIS A 137 -19.53 15.91 -0.91
C HIS A 137 -18.24 15.63 -1.70
N SER A 138 -17.81 14.37 -1.69
CA SER A 138 -16.46 14.02 -2.10
C SER A 138 -16.38 13.70 -3.59
N THR A 139 -15.76 14.59 -4.36
CA THR A 139 -15.44 14.37 -5.77
C THR A 139 -14.64 13.06 -5.98
N PRO A 140 -13.51 12.79 -5.27
CA PRO A 140 -12.77 11.55 -5.49
C PRO A 140 -13.52 10.28 -5.07
N ASP A 141 -14.24 10.30 -3.95
CA ASP A 141 -15.00 9.13 -3.49
C ASP A 141 -16.17 8.81 -4.44
N THR A 142 -16.77 9.84 -5.02
CA THR A 142 -17.71 9.68 -6.15
C THR A 142 -17.03 9.01 -7.34
N GLY A 143 -15.79 9.39 -7.67
CA GLY A 143 -14.98 8.76 -8.73
C GLY A 143 -14.76 7.27 -8.52
N PHE A 144 -14.49 6.84 -7.28
CA PHE A 144 -14.30 5.42 -6.93
C PHE A 144 -15.55 4.56 -7.14
N VAL A 145 -16.75 5.14 -7.09
CA VAL A 145 -18.02 4.45 -7.37
C VAL A 145 -18.39 4.54 -8.85
N VAL A 146 -18.23 5.71 -9.46
CA VAL A 146 -18.61 5.95 -10.86
C VAL A 146 -17.78 5.11 -11.83
N GLU A 147 -16.47 4.99 -11.61
CA GLU A 147 -15.60 4.28 -12.54
C GLU A 147 -15.99 2.82 -12.77
N PRO A 148 -16.13 1.96 -11.74
CA PRO A 148 -16.55 0.58 -11.94
C PRO A 148 -18.00 0.50 -12.46
N LEU A 149 -18.89 1.42 -12.07
CA LEU A 149 -20.27 1.44 -12.59
C LEU A 149 -20.34 1.76 -14.09
N CYS A 150 -19.42 2.55 -14.63
CA CYS A 150 -19.30 2.72 -16.08
C CYS A 150 -18.96 1.39 -16.79
N ALA A 151 -18.06 0.59 -16.23
CA ALA A 151 -17.74 -0.74 -16.78
C ALA A 151 -18.96 -1.69 -16.70
N CYS A 152 -19.71 -1.66 -15.59
CA CYS A 152 -20.95 -2.41 -15.44
C CYS A 152 -22.02 -1.97 -16.46
N TYR A 153 -22.19 -0.66 -16.65
CA TYR A 153 -23.12 -0.09 -17.63
C TYR A 153 -22.82 -0.63 -19.03
N LYS A 154 -21.54 -0.70 -19.42
CA LYS A 154 -21.13 -1.21 -20.73
C LYS A 154 -21.47 -2.69 -20.91
N LEU A 155 -21.18 -3.54 -19.92
CA LEU A 155 -21.54 -4.97 -19.94
C LEU A 155 -23.06 -5.17 -20.04
N LEU A 156 -23.84 -4.46 -19.22
CA LEU A 156 -25.30 -4.51 -19.24
C LEU A 156 -25.86 -3.99 -20.56
N ASN A 157 -25.30 -2.92 -21.12
CA ASN A 157 -25.75 -2.37 -22.39
C ASN A 157 -25.50 -3.31 -23.59
N GLN A 158 -24.50 -4.18 -23.50
CA GLN A 158 -24.22 -5.22 -24.50
C GLN A 158 -25.12 -6.47 -24.36
N THR A 159 -25.80 -6.63 -23.22
CA THR A 159 -26.66 -7.78 -22.91
C THR A 159 -28.13 -7.44 -23.22
N GLN A 160 -28.93 -8.41 -23.68
CA GLN A 160 -30.38 -8.21 -23.93
C GLN A 160 -31.20 -8.86 -22.82
N PHE A 161 -32.10 -8.10 -22.19
CA PHE A 161 -32.92 -8.55 -21.07
C PHE A 161 -34.07 -7.56 -20.79
N ASP A 162 -35.10 -8.04 -20.08
CA ASP A 162 -36.23 -7.22 -19.64
C ASP A 162 -35.83 -6.28 -18.49
N GLY A 163 -36.38 -5.05 -18.47
CA GLY A 163 -35.98 -4.03 -17.48
C GLY A 163 -34.67 -3.29 -17.81
N LYS A 164 -33.98 -3.66 -18.91
CA LYS A 164 -32.74 -2.99 -19.37
C LYS A 164 -32.87 -1.47 -19.47
N HIS A 165 -33.94 -0.98 -20.07
CA HIS A 165 -34.15 0.46 -20.26
C HIS A 165 -34.31 1.22 -18.93
N GLU A 166 -35.00 0.62 -17.95
CA GLU A 166 -35.15 1.23 -16.61
C GLU A 166 -33.80 1.26 -15.88
N LEU A 167 -33.14 0.12 -15.79
CA LEU A 167 -31.86 0.00 -15.08
C LEU A 167 -30.79 0.93 -15.67
N LEU A 168 -30.59 0.88 -17.00
CA LEU A 168 -29.61 1.74 -17.66
C LEU A 168 -29.99 3.22 -17.56
N GLY A 169 -31.28 3.57 -17.63
CA GLY A 169 -31.74 4.94 -17.45
C GLY A 169 -31.43 5.51 -16.06
N LEU A 170 -31.60 4.72 -15.00
CA LEU A 170 -31.25 5.10 -13.63
C LEU A 170 -29.74 5.28 -13.46
N LEU A 171 -28.95 4.32 -13.95
CA LEU A 171 -27.48 4.40 -13.90
C LEU A 171 -26.96 5.59 -14.69
N GLU A 172 -27.45 5.81 -15.92
CA GLU A 172 -27.07 6.95 -16.75
C GLU A 172 -27.34 8.28 -16.03
N LYS A 173 -28.48 8.41 -15.34
CA LYS A 173 -28.81 9.60 -14.56
C LYS A 173 -27.81 9.84 -13.43
N PHE A 174 -27.46 8.80 -12.67
CA PHE A 174 -26.48 8.88 -11.58
C PHE A 174 -25.09 9.26 -12.11
N LEU A 175 -24.65 8.58 -13.18
CA LEU A 175 -23.36 8.77 -13.82
C LEU A 175 -23.21 10.18 -14.42
N LYS A 176 -24.22 10.70 -15.11
CA LYS A 176 -24.19 12.06 -15.68
C LYS A 176 -24.18 13.14 -14.61
N LYS A 177 -24.95 12.97 -13.53
CA LYS A 177 -24.90 13.89 -12.37
C LYS A 177 -23.50 13.95 -11.76
N ALA A 178 -22.87 12.80 -11.55
CA ALA A 178 -21.49 12.76 -11.06
C ALA A 178 -20.49 13.41 -12.05
N GLY A 179 -20.73 13.28 -13.35
CA GLY A 179 -19.97 13.99 -14.38
C GLY A 179 -19.98 15.51 -14.22
N GLU A 180 -21.12 16.09 -13.84
CA GLU A 180 -21.21 17.53 -13.53
C GLU A 180 -20.41 17.92 -12.28
N ALA A 181 -20.33 17.04 -11.27
CA ALA A 181 -19.43 17.24 -10.12
C ALA A 181 -17.96 17.22 -10.55
N PHE A 182 -17.56 16.26 -11.38
CA PHE A 182 -16.15 16.06 -11.74
C PHE A 182 -15.54 17.21 -12.56
N ILE A 183 -16.35 17.89 -13.40
CA ILE A 183 -15.86 18.98 -14.24
C ILE A 183 -15.48 20.25 -13.46
N VAL A 184 -15.90 20.38 -12.20
CA VAL A 184 -15.57 21.52 -11.33
C VAL A 184 -14.93 21.11 -10.00
N GLY A 185 -15.13 19.87 -9.56
CA GLY A 185 -14.74 19.36 -8.25
C GLY A 185 -13.22 19.24 -8.05
N GLY A 186 -12.81 19.34 -6.78
CA GLY A 186 -11.41 19.30 -6.35
C GLY A 186 -10.94 17.92 -5.88
N ILE A 187 -9.70 17.88 -5.39
CA ILE A 187 -9.04 16.68 -4.85
C ILE A 187 -8.27 17.02 -3.57
N HIS A 188 -7.98 16.03 -2.73
CA HIS A 188 -7.22 16.23 -1.47
C HIS A 188 -5.96 15.34 -1.35
N THR A 189 -5.68 14.47 -2.32
CA THR A 189 -4.42 13.73 -2.47
C THR A 189 -4.04 13.61 -3.95
N PRO A 190 -2.76 13.45 -4.32
CA PRO A 190 -2.32 13.49 -5.72
C PRO A 190 -3.00 12.46 -6.65
N ASN A 191 -3.13 11.20 -6.23
CA ASN A 191 -3.75 10.10 -6.98
C ASN A 191 -5.22 10.36 -7.33
N HIS A 192 -5.91 11.18 -6.55
CA HIS A 192 -7.31 11.53 -6.81
C HIS A 192 -7.50 12.27 -8.13
N ARG A 193 -6.47 12.97 -8.64
CA ARG A 193 -6.49 13.54 -10.01
C ARG A 193 -6.73 12.45 -11.05
N TRP A 194 -6.03 11.33 -10.90
CA TRP A 194 -6.07 10.21 -11.83
C TRP A 194 -7.34 9.38 -11.68
N VAL A 195 -7.87 9.24 -10.46
CA VAL A 195 -9.18 8.59 -10.22
C VAL A 195 -10.31 9.37 -10.90
N VAL A 196 -10.39 10.68 -10.67
CA VAL A 196 -11.41 11.54 -11.30
C VAL A 196 -11.23 11.57 -12.82
N SER A 197 -9.99 11.65 -13.32
CA SER A 197 -9.70 11.66 -14.76
C SER A 197 -10.03 10.31 -15.43
N MET A 198 -9.82 9.19 -14.75
CA MET A 198 -10.25 7.86 -15.19
C MET A 198 -11.77 7.78 -15.27
N ALA A 199 -12.48 8.24 -14.24
CA ALA A 199 -13.95 8.29 -14.24
C ALA A 199 -14.50 9.18 -15.37
N LEU A 200 -13.92 10.36 -15.59
CA LEU A 200 -14.27 11.25 -16.70
C LEU A 200 -14.00 10.61 -18.07
N SER A 201 -12.92 9.84 -18.21
CA SER A 201 -12.59 9.14 -19.46
C SER A 201 -13.64 8.08 -19.80
N ARG A 202 -14.08 7.33 -18.78
CA ARG A 202 -15.17 6.35 -18.86
C ARG A 202 -16.51 7.01 -19.19
N LEU A 203 -16.85 8.09 -18.50
CA LEU A 203 -18.06 8.87 -18.78
C LEU A 203 -18.04 9.43 -20.21
N ASN A 204 -16.89 9.87 -20.72
CA ASN A 204 -16.78 10.36 -22.09
C ASN A 204 -16.90 9.26 -23.15
N GLU A 205 -16.47 8.02 -22.84
CA GLU A 205 -16.69 6.87 -23.71
C GLU A 205 -18.20 6.55 -23.84
N LEU A 206 -18.92 6.54 -22.71
CA LEU A 206 -20.35 6.24 -22.68
C LEU A 206 -21.22 7.41 -23.17
N PHE A 207 -20.89 8.63 -22.73
CA PHE A 207 -21.66 9.86 -22.92
C PHE A 207 -20.71 11.00 -23.35
N PRO A 208 -20.31 11.08 -24.63
CA PRO A 208 -19.33 12.04 -25.10
C PRO A 208 -19.65 13.48 -24.70
N ASN A 209 -18.72 14.12 -23.99
CA ASN A 209 -18.86 15.51 -23.55
C ASN A 209 -17.48 16.18 -23.49
N LYS A 210 -17.30 17.24 -24.29
CA LYS A 210 -16.04 17.98 -24.38
C LYS A 210 -15.57 18.56 -23.05
N LYS A 211 -16.49 18.82 -22.10
CA LYS A 211 -16.14 19.30 -20.76
C LYS A 211 -15.34 18.26 -19.97
N TYR A 212 -15.60 16.97 -20.16
CA TYR A 212 -14.88 15.89 -19.48
C TYR A 212 -13.42 15.84 -19.90
N VAL A 213 -13.17 15.84 -21.21
CA VAL A 213 -11.80 15.85 -21.77
C VAL A 213 -11.07 17.13 -21.39
N LYS A 214 -11.75 18.29 -21.44
CA LYS A 214 -11.16 19.56 -20.99
C LYS A 214 -10.70 19.49 -19.53
N ARG A 215 -11.51 18.91 -18.63
CA ARG A 215 -11.13 18.77 -17.21
C ARG A 215 -9.95 17.82 -17.01
N ILE A 216 -9.88 16.74 -17.79
CA ILE A 216 -8.73 15.84 -17.80
C ILE A 216 -7.46 16.59 -18.24
N ASP A 217 -7.56 17.43 -19.28
CA ASP A 217 -6.43 18.23 -19.77
C ASP A 217 -5.94 19.26 -18.73
N GLU A 218 -6.85 19.83 -17.93
CA GLU A 218 -6.49 20.73 -16.83
C GLU A 218 -5.61 20.03 -15.78
N TRP A 219 -5.94 18.79 -15.41
CA TRP A 219 -5.11 17.99 -14.50
C TRP A 219 -3.79 17.55 -15.13
N LEU A 220 -3.83 17.07 -16.38
CA LEU A 220 -2.62 16.62 -17.08
C LEU A 220 -1.61 17.75 -17.32
N ARG A 221 -2.07 19.01 -17.38
CA ARG A 221 -1.18 20.18 -17.50
C ARG A 221 -0.26 20.37 -16.28
N GLU A 222 -0.62 19.83 -15.11
CA GLU A 222 0.25 19.82 -13.93
C GLU A 222 1.39 18.78 -14.05
N GLY A 223 1.28 17.85 -15.01
CA GLY A 223 2.19 16.72 -15.17
C GLY A 223 1.80 15.50 -14.31
N ILE A 224 2.40 14.36 -14.64
CA ILE A 224 2.30 13.15 -13.81
C ILE A 224 3.39 13.21 -12.74
N ASP A 225 3.00 13.07 -11.48
CA ASP A 225 3.83 13.17 -10.28
C ASP A 225 4.68 11.92 -10.05
N ILE A 226 5.51 11.56 -11.05
CA ILE A 226 6.46 10.46 -10.98
C ILE A 226 7.89 10.97 -10.95
N ASP A 227 8.71 10.49 -10.01
CA ASP A 227 10.09 10.91 -9.85
C ASP A 227 11.06 10.18 -10.80
N ALA A 228 12.37 10.47 -10.68
CA ALA A 228 13.39 9.83 -11.51
C ALA A 228 13.51 8.31 -11.26
N ASP A 229 13.17 7.85 -10.05
CA ASP A 229 13.24 6.46 -9.60
C ASP A 229 12.03 5.64 -10.05
N GLY A 230 10.95 6.28 -10.49
CA GLY A 230 9.71 5.64 -10.90
C GLY A 230 8.67 5.53 -9.79
N GLN A 231 8.85 6.23 -8.67
CA GLN A 231 7.85 6.34 -7.61
C GLN A 231 6.89 7.50 -7.88
N TYR A 232 5.61 7.27 -7.59
CA TYR A 232 4.64 8.36 -7.50
C TYR A 232 4.76 9.07 -6.15
N GLU A 233 4.27 10.31 -6.06
CA GLU A 233 4.31 11.13 -4.85
C GLU A 233 3.73 10.42 -3.61
N GLU A 234 2.74 9.53 -3.77
CA GLU A 234 2.21 8.78 -2.62
C GLU A 234 3.22 7.87 -1.94
N GLN A 235 4.23 7.38 -2.67
CA GLN A 235 5.16 6.35 -2.19
C GLN A 235 4.37 5.20 -1.53
N SER A 236 3.40 4.63 -2.24
CA SER A 236 2.48 3.59 -1.72
C SER A 236 2.49 2.42 -2.68
N THR A 237 3.56 1.64 -2.56
CA THR A 237 3.90 0.54 -3.45
C THR A 237 2.86 -0.57 -3.45
N TYR A 238 2.01 -0.70 -2.43
CA TYR A 238 0.98 -1.74 -2.42
C TYR A 238 -0.42 -1.25 -2.80
N ILE A 239 -0.79 0.00 -2.46
CA ILE A 239 -2.17 0.50 -2.64
C ILE A 239 -2.28 1.57 -3.72
N TYR A 240 -1.69 2.75 -3.53
CA TYR A 240 -1.99 3.90 -4.40
C TYR A 240 -1.20 3.88 -5.71
N THR A 241 0.03 3.40 -5.71
CA THR A 241 0.84 3.23 -6.93
C THR A 241 0.16 2.33 -7.98
N PRO A 242 -0.29 1.10 -7.66
CA PRO A 242 -0.98 0.26 -8.64
C PRO A 242 -2.33 0.86 -9.09
N LEU A 243 -3.02 1.61 -8.22
CA LEU A 243 -4.22 2.35 -8.59
C LEU A 243 -3.90 3.42 -9.64
N THR A 244 -2.87 4.24 -9.41
CA THR A 244 -2.43 5.27 -10.37
C THR A 244 -2.04 4.64 -11.71
N ASN A 245 -1.31 3.53 -11.70
CA ASN A 245 -1.01 2.77 -12.93
C ASN A 245 -2.28 2.38 -13.68
N ARG A 246 -3.28 1.82 -12.98
CA ARG A 246 -4.57 1.44 -13.59
C ARG A 246 -5.29 2.66 -14.17
N CYS A 247 -5.32 3.78 -13.45
CA CYS A 247 -5.92 5.03 -13.94
C CYS A 247 -5.29 5.48 -15.25
N LEU A 248 -3.96 5.54 -15.30
CA LEU A 248 -3.22 6.00 -16.48
C LEU A 248 -3.36 5.03 -17.67
N VAL A 249 -3.35 3.71 -17.42
CA VAL A 249 -3.63 2.70 -18.46
C VAL A 249 -5.04 2.87 -19.02
N THR A 250 -6.05 3.03 -18.17
CA THR A 250 -7.44 3.24 -18.61
C THR A 250 -7.58 4.53 -19.41
N MET A 251 -7.04 5.64 -18.91
CA MET A 251 -7.05 6.93 -19.61
C MET A 251 -6.34 6.84 -20.97
N SER A 252 -5.18 6.17 -21.02
CA SER A 252 -4.43 5.97 -22.27
C SER A 252 -5.27 5.29 -23.35
N LYS A 253 -5.99 4.22 -22.98
CA LYS A 253 -6.85 3.46 -23.88
C LYS A 253 -8.05 4.28 -24.35
N LEU A 254 -8.79 4.86 -23.41
CA LEU A 254 -10.06 5.52 -23.69
C LEU A 254 -9.88 6.86 -24.42
N LEU A 255 -8.80 7.59 -24.12
CA LEU A 255 -8.48 8.88 -24.75
C LEU A 255 -7.53 8.74 -25.94
N LYS A 256 -7.02 7.53 -26.21
CA LYS A 256 -6.01 7.24 -27.25
C LYS A 256 -4.72 8.07 -27.06
N ARG A 257 -4.24 8.13 -25.82
CA ARG A 257 -3.07 8.90 -25.38
C ARG A 257 -1.97 7.97 -24.89
N SER A 258 -1.16 7.45 -25.81
CA SER A 258 -0.13 6.45 -25.50
C SER A 258 0.99 6.97 -24.61
N GLU A 259 1.21 8.28 -24.58
CA GLU A 259 2.20 8.95 -23.73
C GLU A 259 1.92 8.74 -22.24
N LEU A 260 0.68 8.48 -21.84
CA LEU A 260 0.31 8.16 -20.45
C LEU A 260 0.84 6.79 -19.99
N LEU A 261 1.35 5.95 -20.90
CA LEU A 261 1.96 4.66 -20.56
C LEU A 261 3.43 4.78 -20.15
N GLU A 262 4.12 5.88 -20.49
CA GLU A 262 5.52 6.10 -20.07
C GLU A 262 5.70 6.12 -18.54
N PRO A 263 4.91 6.88 -17.75
CA PRO A 263 5.01 6.82 -16.29
C PRO A 263 4.65 5.43 -15.74
N VAL A 264 3.68 4.73 -16.35
CA VAL A 264 3.30 3.37 -15.94
C VAL A 264 4.46 2.40 -16.16
N ARG A 265 5.11 2.47 -17.33
CA ARG A 265 6.27 1.64 -17.66
C ARG A 265 7.40 1.86 -16.68
N LYS A 266 7.74 3.13 -16.43
CA LYS A 266 8.78 3.50 -15.47
C LYS A 266 8.51 2.97 -14.07
N ASN A 267 7.26 3.05 -13.61
CA ASN A 267 6.85 2.52 -12.32
C ASN A 267 6.93 0.99 -12.26
N LEU A 268 6.44 0.29 -13.29
CA LEU A 268 6.48 -1.17 -13.33
C LEU A 268 7.93 -1.69 -13.42
N ASP A 269 8.81 -1.02 -14.17
CA ASP A 269 10.24 -1.35 -14.24
C ASP A 269 10.92 -1.19 -12.88
N MET A 270 10.60 -0.13 -12.13
CA MET A 270 11.05 0.03 -10.74
C MET A 270 10.51 -1.09 -9.83
N THR A 271 9.24 -1.46 -10.01
CA THR A 271 8.56 -2.45 -9.17
C THR A 271 9.20 -3.84 -9.28
N LEU A 272 9.88 -4.17 -10.38
CA LEU A 272 10.68 -5.39 -10.52
C LEU A 272 11.73 -5.58 -9.42
N TYR A 273 12.18 -4.48 -8.79
CA TYR A 273 13.18 -4.47 -7.71
C TYR A 273 12.56 -4.33 -6.31
N TYR A 274 11.24 -4.19 -6.22
CA TYR A 274 10.46 -4.04 -4.98
C TYR A 274 9.72 -5.33 -4.62
N ILE A 275 10.17 -6.48 -5.14
CA ILE A 275 9.57 -7.78 -4.88
C ILE A 275 10.55 -8.63 -4.07
N HIS A 276 10.12 -9.00 -2.87
CA HIS A 276 10.87 -9.88 -1.97
C HIS A 276 10.89 -11.34 -2.49
N PRO A 277 11.77 -12.21 -1.96
CA PRO A 277 11.91 -13.59 -2.46
C PRO A 277 10.67 -14.44 -2.32
N ASN A 278 9.87 -14.18 -1.30
CA ASN A 278 8.58 -14.78 -1.05
C ASN A 278 7.44 -14.22 -1.94
N GLY A 279 7.74 -13.29 -2.85
CA GLY A 279 6.75 -12.66 -3.74
C GLY A 279 6.00 -11.46 -3.14
N GLU A 280 6.29 -11.09 -1.89
CA GLU A 280 5.70 -9.91 -1.27
C GLU A 280 6.25 -8.61 -1.89
N VAL A 281 5.41 -7.58 -1.90
CA VAL A 281 5.81 -6.22 -2.29
C VAL A 281 6.47 -5.53 -1.11
N ALA A 282 7.56 -4.84 -1.40
CA ALA A 282 8.27 -4.01 -0.46
C ALA A 282 7.47 -2.76 -0.10
N THR A 283 7.08 -2.65 1.17
CA THR A 283 6.24 -1.55 1.70
C THR A 283 6.93 -0.76 2.81
N GLU A 284 8.13 -1.14 3.22
CA GLU A 284 8.89 -0.50 4.30
C GLU A 284 9.20 0.99 4.05
N ALA A 285 9.36 1.34 2.77
CA ALA A 285 9.61 2.71 2.32
C ALA A 285 8.33 3.55 2.17
N SER A 286 7.15 2.97 2.39
CA SER A 286 5.91 3.67 2.12
C SER A 286 5.67 4.83 3.09
N GLY A 287 5.20 5.96 2.57
CA GLY A 287 4.74 7.11 3.37
C GLY A 287 3.27 7.03 3.79
N ARG A 288 2.59 5.91 3.52
CA ARG A 288 1.12 5.79 3.59
C ARG A 288 0.70 4.63 4.48
N GLN A 289 -0.62 4.39 4.51
CA GLN A 289 -1.24 3.38 5.38
C GLN A 289 -0.78 1.93 5.09
N ASP A 290 -0.20 1.69 3.91
CA ASP A 290 0.39 0.41 3.52
C ASP A 290 1.80 0.18 4.03
N GLN A 291 2.41 1.16 4.71
CA GLN A 291 3.72 0.97 5.32
C GLN A 291 3.75 -0.26 6.24
N PHE A 292 4.72 -1.13 6.02
CA PHE A 292 4.92 -2.41 6.72
C PHE A 292 3.77 -3.42 6.57
N ARG A 293 2.85 -3.21 5.62
CA ARG A 293 1.83 -4.22 5.31
C ARG A 293 2.41 -5.33 4.45
N VAL A 294 1.96 -6.54 4.75
CA VAL A 294 2.18 -7.71 3.90
C VAL A 294 1.15 -7.70 2.78
N GLY A 295 1.64 -7.74 1.54
CA GLY A 295 0.85 -7.71 0.33
C GLY A 295 1.64 -8.27 -0.85
N PHE A 296 0.96 -8.77 -1.87
CA PHE A 296 1.59 -9.29 -3.08
C PHE A 296 1.28 -8.40 -4.28
N MET A 297 1.63 -8.85 -5.48
CA MET A 297 1.49 -8.06 -6.70
C MET A 297 0.06 -8.03 -7.27
N GLU A 298 -0.97 -8.54 -6.56
CA GLU A 298 -2.35 -8.63 -7.07
C GLU A 298 -2.90 -7.28 -7.56
N HIS A 299 -2.53 -6.18 -6.89
CA HIS A 299 -3.04 -4.86 -7.24
C HIS A 299 -2.50 -4.34 -8.58
N TYR A 300 -1.37 -4.89 -9.03
CA TYR A 300 -0.73 -4.57 -10.29
C TYR A 300 -1.22 -5.42 -11.47
N TYR A 301 -2.11 -6.40 -11.24
CA TYR A 301 -2.49 -7.38 -12.26
C TYR A 301 -2.95 -6.73 -13.58
N VAL A 302 -3.92 -5.81 -13.51
CA VAL A 302 -4.48 -5.14 -14.69
C VAL A 302 -3.43 -4.30 -15.45
N PRO A 303 -2.67 -3.39 -14.80
CA PRO A 303 -1.62 -2.66 -15.52
C PRO A 303 -0.47 -3.55 -16.01
N LEU A 304 -0.02 -4.55 -15.25
CA LEU A 304 1.01 -5.50 -15.69
C LEU A 304 0.58 -6.29 -16.92
N ARG A 305 -0.63 -6.88 -16.90
CA ARG A 305 -1.15 -7.66 -18.01
C ARG A 305 -1.28 -6.80 -19.27
N TYR A 306 -1.80 -5.59 -19.14
CA TYR A 306 -1.90 -4.66 -20.26
C TYR A 306 -0.51 -4.31 -20.84
N MET A 307 0.44 -3.93 -19.99
CA MET A 307 1.79 -3.53 -20.43
C MET A 307 2.59 -4.72 -20.98
N ALA A 308 2.44 -5.92 -20.41
CA ALA A 308 3.02 -7.15 -20.95
C ALA A 308 2.55 -7.40 -22.39
N LEU A 309 1.25 -7.27 -22.65
CA LEU A 309 0.66 -7.45 -23.98
C LEU A 309 1.07 -6.34 -24.97
N LYS A 310 1.03 -5.09 -24.50
CA LYS A 310 1.31 -3.89 -25.30
C LYS A 310 2.77 -3.82 -25.74
N ASP A 311 3.70 -4.05 -24.80
CA ASP A 311 5.14 -3.92 -25.03
C ASP A 311 5.83 -5.24 -25.36
N LYS A 312 5.08 -6.36 -25.36
CA LYS A 312 5.62 -7.72 -25.46
C LYS A 312 6.69 -8.00 -24.38
N ASN A 313 6.46 -7.47 -23.17
CA ASN A 313 7.40 -7.57 -22.05
C ASN A 313 7.23 -8.92 -21.32
N GLY A 314 8.22 -9.79 -21.47
CA GLY A 314 8.23 -11.12 -20.84
C GLY A 314 8.44 -11.11 -19.33
N GLN A 315 9.02 -10.07 -18.73
CA GLN A 315 9.15 -9.97 -17.27
C GLN A 315 7.81 -9.62 -16.63
N PHE A 316 7.07 -8.68 -17.24
CA PHE A 316 5.70 -8.37 -16.82
C PHE A 316 4.79 -9.59 -17.00
N ALA A 317 4.92 -10.33 -18.10
CA ALA A 317 4.19 -11.59 -18.29
C ALA A 317 4.52 -12.64 -17.22
N ASN A 318 5.78 -12.72 -16.77
CA ASN A 318 6.16 -13.61 -15.66
C ASN A 318 5.44 -13.20 -14.36
N LEU A 319 5.41 -11.90 -14.02
CA LEU A 319 4.67 -11.44 -12.84
C LEU A 319 3.17 -11.72 -12.93
N VAL A 320 2.56 -11.52 -14.10
CA VAL A 320 1.14 -11.87 -14.31
C VAL A 320 0.92 -13.35 -14.02
N ASN A 321 1.75 -14.24 -14.58
CA ASN A 321 1.66 -15.67 -14.33
C ASN A 321 1.90 -16.04 -12.85
N GLN A 322 2.77 -15.32 -12.14
CA GLN A 322 2.98 -15.55 -10.70
C GLN A 322 1.74 -15.17 -9.89
N ILE A 323 1.13 -14.01 -10.17
CA ILE A 323 -0.10 -13.56 -9.49
C ILE A 323 -1.23 -14.58 -9.72
N GLU A 324 -1.42 -15.04 -10.96
CA GLU A 324 -2.44 -16.05 -11.28
C GLU A 324 -2.19 -17.37 -10.54
N LYS A 325 -0.95 -17.72 -10.25
CA LYS A 325 -0.62 -18.96 -9.51
C LYS A 325 -0.74 -18.83 -7.99
N THR A 326 -0.39 -17.67 -7.43
CA THR A 326 -0.22 -17.54 -5.97
C THR A 326 -1.41 -16.93 -5.26
N VAL A 327 -2.13 -16.00 -5.90
CA VAL A 327 -3.25 -15.28 -5.30
C VAL A 327 -4.41 -15.04 -6.31
N PRO A 328 -4.81 -16.05 -7.12
CA PRO A 328 -5.82 -15.87 -8.16
C PRO A 328 -7.16 -15.35 -7.62
N GLU A 329 -7.57 -15.75 -6.41
CA GLU A 329 -8.82 -15.33 -5.79
C GLU A 329 -8.89 -13.81 -5.55
N LYS A 330 -7.75 -13.14 -5.35
CA LYS A 330 -7.70 -11.69 -5.16
C LYS A 330 -8.00 -10.91 -6.45
N LEU A 331 -7.89 -11.55 -7.61
CA LEU A 331 -8.20 -10.96 -8.91
C LEU A 331 -9.70 -10.71 -9.11
N LEU A 332 -10.56 -11.27 -8.25
CA LEU A 332 -11.99 -11.01 -8.23
C LEU A 332 -12.32 -9.51 -8.17
N SER A 333 -11.52 -8.72 -7.46
CA SER A 333 -11.68 -7.27 -7.37
C SER A 333 -11.59 -6.56 -8.74
N TYR A 334 -10.96 -7.20 -9.73
CA TYR A 334 -10.77 -6.72 -11.08
C TYR A 334 -11.67 -7.41 -12.12
N LEU A 335 -12.53 -8.36 -11.72
CA LEU A 335 -13.33 -9.18 -12.64
C LEU A 335 -14.08 -8.34 -13.68
N VAL A 336 -14.75 -7.27 -13.25
CA VAL A 336 -15.50 -6.38 -14.17
C VAL A 336 -14.64 -5.86 -15.33
N TYR A 337 -13.37 -5.54 -15.09
CA TYR A 337 -12.46 -5.04 -16.12
C TYR A 337 -11.94 -6.15 -17.04
N LEU A 338 -11.79 -7.37 -16.50
CA LEU A 338 -11.39 -8.56 -17.27
C LEU A 338 -12.50 -9.03 -18.21
N LEU A 339 -13.75 -8.84 -17.80
CA LEU A 339 -14.94 -9.10 -18.62
C LEU A 339 -15.15 -8.03 -19.69
N GLU A 340 -15.00 -6.75 -19.31
CA GLU A 340 -15.33 -5.60 -20.14
C GLU A 340 -14.35 -5.39 -21.30
N ASP A 341 -13.07 -5.70 -21.12
CA ASP A 341 -12.05 -5.44 -22.14
C ASP A 341 -11.44 -6.73 -22.73
N PRO A 342 -11.67 -7.01 -24.03
CA PRO A 342 -11.16 -8.21 -24.68
C PRO A 342 -9.63 -8.23 -24.79
N VAL A 343 -8.93 -7.11 -24.59
CA VAL A 343 -7.45 -7.10 -24.61
C VAL A 343 -6.89 -8.10 -23.61
N TYR A 344 -7.52 -8.24 -22.44
CA TYR A 344 -7.04 -9.14 -21.39
C TYR A 344 -7.20 -10.62 -21.74
N LYS A 345 -8.04 -10.98 -22.73
CA LYS A 345 -8.17 -12.36 -23.23
C LYS A 345 -7.00 -12.78 -24.14
N SER A 346 -6.19 -11.82 -24.58
CA SER A 346 -5.03 -12.12 -25.45
C SER A 346 -3.99 -12.95 -24.73
N GLU A 347 -3.31 -13.83 -25.47
CA GLU A 347 -2.20 -14.62 -24.96
C GLU A 347 -1.01 -13.73 -24.58
N LEU A 348 -0.44 -13.99 -23.41
CA LEU A 348 0.74 -13.29 -22.92
C LEU A 348 1.97 -13.63 -23.76
N PRO A 349 2.93 -12.70 -23.91
CA PRO A 349 4.21 -13.02 -24.53
C PRO A 349 4.99 -14.05 -23.70
N LYS A 350 5.98 -14.69 -24.32
CA LYS A 350 6.90 -15.62 -23.64
C LYS A 350 7.55 -14.94 -22.42
N THR A 351 7.50 -15.62 -21.28
CA THR A 351 8.04 -15.12 -20.02
C THR A 351 9.57 -15.00 -20.05
N LYS A 352 10.09 -14.00 -19.33
CA LYS A 352 11.52 -13.82 -19.01
C LYS A 352 11.72 -13.84 -17.50
N THR A 353 12.92 -14.16 -17.05
CA THR A 353 13.27 -14.20 -15.62
C THR A 353 13.15 -12.81 -14.98
N LEU A 354 12.75 -12.79 -13.72
CA LEU A 354 12.78 -11.58 -12.89
C LEU A 354 14.20 -11.37 -12.38
N PRO A 355 14.60 -10.12 -12.07
CA PRO A 355 15.89 -9.86 -11.46
C PRO A 355 15.94 -10.48 -10.06
N ASP A 356 16.92 -11.35 -9.81
CA ASP A 356 17.17 -12.01 -8.53
C ASP A 356 18.60 -11.79 -8.02
N ASN A 357 19.40 -11.00 -8.74
CA ASN A 357 20.72 -10.56 -8.32
C ASN A 357 20.96 -9.11 -8.76
N TYR A 358 21.05 -8.19 -7.80
CA TYR A 358 21.27 -6.77 -8.07
C TYR A 358 21.67 -5.97 -6.83
N ILE A 359 22.31 -4.83 -7.08
CA ILE A 359 22.35 -3.68 -6.17
C ILE A 359 21.72 -2.52 -6.93
N LYS A 360 20.53 -2.09 -6.50
CA LYS A 360 19.73 -1.04 -7.15
C LYS A 360 19.52 0.13 -6.22
N GLU A 361 20.08 1.27 -6.58
CA GLU A 361 19.93 2.53 -5.85
C GLU A 361 18.71 3.31 -6.36
N PHE A 362 17.99 3.94 -5.43
CA PHE A 362 16.87 4.83 -5.67
C PHE A 362 17.11 6.15 -4.92
N PRO A 363 17.94 7.06 -5.48
CA PRO A 363 18.39 8.27 -4.78
C PRO A 363 17.27 9.25 -4.43
N HIS A 364 16.21 9.35 -5.26
CA HIS A 364 15.06 10.22 -4.95
C HIS A 364 14.21 9.62 -3.83
N SER A 365 14.06 8.30 -3.83
CA SER A 365 13.38 7.55 -2.76
C SER A 365 14.23 7.39 -1.49
N ASN A 366 15.50 7.81 -1.50
CA ASN A 366 16.46 7.70 -0.40
C ASN A 366 16.63 6.26 0.11
N LEU A 367 16.72 5.28 -0.80
CA LEU A 367 16.92 3.88 -0.44
C LEU A 367 17.77 3.11 -1.45
N ALA A 368 18.27 1.96 -1.02
CA ALA A 368 18.90 0.97 -1.89
C ALA A 368 18.28 -0.40 -1.66
N ARG A 369 18.06 -1.14 -2.74
CA ARG A 369 17.57 -2.53 -2.75
C ARG A 369 18.72 -3.44 -3.18
N ILE A 370 18.98 -4.48 -2.40
CA ILE A 370 20.06 -5.44 -2.65
C ILE A 370 19.43 -6.82 -2.68
N ARG A 371 19.77 -7.60 -3.70
CA ARG A 371 19.23 -8.94 -3.91
C ARG A 371 20.34 -9.90 -4.30
N HIS A 372 20.41 -11.03 -3.63
CA HIS A 372 21.27 -12.17 -3.95
C HIS A 372 20.47 -13.47 -3.82
N GLY A 373 19.89 -13.94 -4.93
CA GLY A 373 19.08 -15.15 -4.97
C GLY A 373 17.88 -15.08 -4.03
N ASN A 374 17.88 -15.90 -2.97
CA ASN A 374 16.82 -15.94 -1.98
C ASN A 374 16.96 -14.90 -0.85
N VAL A 375 18.01 -14.07 -0.86
CA VAL A 375 18.24 -12.99 0.12
C VAL A 375 17.97 -11.64 -0.52
N ASP A 376 17.19 -10.80 0.15
CA ASP A 376 16.81 -9.44 -0.23
C ASP A 376 16.95 -8.51 0.97
N ALA A 377 17.49 -7.30 0.76
CA ALA A 377 17.59 -6.30 1.80
C ALA A 377 17.26 -4.90 1.27
N THR A 378 16.73 -4.07 2.16
CA THR A 378 16.51 -2.66 1.90
C THR A 378 17.29 -1.81 2.89
N ILE A 379 18.05 -0.85 2.38
CA ILE A 379 18.70 0.20 3.18
C ILE A 379 17.92 1.49 3.00
N LEU A 380 17.46 2.11 4.09
CA LEU A 380 16.58 3.28 4.04
C LEU A 380 17.19 4.49 4.74
N ALA A 381 16.98 5.66 4.15
CA ALA A 381 17.09 6.96 4.82
C ALA A 381 15.71 7.52 5.17
N LYS A 382 15.70 8.55 6.02
CA LYS A 382 14.51 9.25 6.52
C LYS A 382 13.47 8.33 7.18
N ASN A 383 13.89 7.13 7.56
CA ASN A 383 13.10 6.11 8.22
C ASN A 383 13.86 5.61 9.47
N PRO A 384 13.21 5.50 10.64
CA PRO A 384 13.82 4.89 11.83
C PRO A 384 14.24 3.42 11.61
N THR A 385 13.52 2.70 10.76
CA THR A 385 13.97 1.42 10.19
C THR A 385 14.95 1.74 9.07
N PHE A 386 16.23 1.59 9.32
CA PHE A 386 17.27 1.90 8.33
C PHE A 386 17.75 0.68 7.55
N PHE A 387 17.40 -0.53 7.99
CA PHE A 387 17.72 -1.79 7.32
C PHE A 387 16.60 -2.82 7.51
N THR A 388 16.33 -3.60 6.47
CA THR A 388 15.44 -4.79 6.50
C THR A 388 16.13 -5.93 5.75
N LEU A 389 15.77 -7.17 6.08
CA LEU A 389 16.27 -8.35 5.36
C LEU A 389 15.20 -9.43 5.27
N THR A 390 15.04 -10.00 4.08
CA THR A 390 14.19 -11.16 3.81
C THR A 390 15.04 -12.27 3.22
N LYS A 391 14.97 -13.46 3.79
CA LYS A 391 15.58 -14.68 3.25
C LYS A 391 14.48 -15.71 3.09
N GLY A 392 14.00 -15.90 1.86
CA GLY A 392 12.78 -16.66 1.59
C GLY A 392 11.60 -16.12 2.39
N LYS A 393 11.07 -16.94 3.30
CA LYS A 393 9.95 -16.60 4.20
C LYS A 393 10.40 -16.08 5.57
N ALA A 394 11.69 -16.17 5.92
CA ALA A 394 12.23 -15.58 7.13
C ALA A 394 12.47 -14.08 6.92
N VAL A 395 11.93 -13.23 7.81
CA VAL A 395 11.94 -11.77 7.62
C VAL A 395 12.38 -11.04 8.90
N LEU A 396 13.50 -10.32 8.78
CA LEU A 396 13.88 -9.20 9.64
C LEU A 396 13.17 -7.95 9.10
N ALA A 397 12.00 -7.64 9.69
CA ALA A 397 11.12 -6.58 9.22
C ALA A 397 11.65 -5.18 9.56
N SER A 398 12.50 -5.06 10.58
CA SER A 398 13.08 -3.79 10.97
C SER A 398 14.38 -3.95 11.74
N LEU A 399 15.38 -3.15 11.39
CA LEU A 399 16.54 -2.85 12.22
C LEU A 399 16.54 -1.36 12.56
N ARG A 400 16.55 -1.05 13.86
CA ARG A 400 16.52 0.32 14.40
C ARG A 400 17.63 0.52 15.43
N MET A 401 17.98 1.78 15.69
CA MET A 401 18.88 2.15 16.77
C MET A 401 18.37 3.40 17.48
N ALA A 402 18.42 3.41 18.80
CA ALA A 402 18.09 4.58 19.60
C ALA A 402 19.12 4.78 20.71
N SER A 403 19.45 6.04 20.99
CA SER A 403 20.24 6.48 22.13
C SER A 403 19.38 7.30 23.08
N ALA A 404 19.64 7.20 24.38
CA ALA A 404 18.95 7.97 25.41
C ALA A 404 19.26 9.47 25.35
N PHE A 405 20.17 9.89 24.46
CA PHE A 405 20.66 11.25 24.28
C PHE A 405 19.51 12.28 24.26
N PHE A 406 19.35 13.01 25.38
CA PHE A 406 18.29 14.00 25.63
C PHE A 406 16.85 13.53 25.32
N GLY A 407 16.59 12.21 25.29
CA GLY A 407 15.32 11.66 24.87
C GLY A 407 14.97 11.95 23.40
N ARG A 408 15.98 12.18 22.55
CA ARG A 408 15.86 12.57 21.14
C ARG A 408 16.78 11.75 20.23
N GLY A 409 17.37 10.67 20.75
CA GLY A 409 18.40 9.91 20.05
C GLY A 409 17.91 8.80 19.14
N GLN A 410 16.69 8.87 18.59
CA GLN A 410 16.25 7.93 17.56
C GLN A 410 17.08 8.15 16.29
N PHE A 411 17.86 7.14 15.89
CA PHE A 411 18.65 7.21 14.67
C PHE A 411 17.73 7.33 13.46
N LYS A 412 18.01 8.32 12.62
CA LYS A 412 17.37 8.53 11.32
C LYS A 412 18.34 9.30 10.42
N THR A 413 18.99 8.60 9.49
CA THR A 413 19.88 9.22 8.50
C THR A 413 19.11 10.02 7.46
N GLU A 414 19.70 11.08 6.92
CA GLU A 414 19.05 11.93 5.91
C GLU A 414 19.15 11.33 4.50
N LYS A 415 20.19 10.55 4.22
CA LYS A 415 20.43 9.90 2.92
C LYS A 415 21.22 8.60 3.08
N VAL A 416 21.20 7.80 2.01
CA VAL A 416 22.04 6.62 1.83
C VAL A 416 23.18 7.00 0.88
N GLU A 417 24.43 6.96 1.33
CA GLU A 417 25.61 7.28 0.50
C GLU A 417 26.33 6.00 0.08
N ARG A 418 26.46 5.73 -1.22
CA ARG A 418 27.30 4.62 -1.70
C ARG A 418 28.77 5.04 -1.78
N VAL A 419 29.65 4.25 -1.18
CA VAL A 419 31.11 4.42 -1.22
C VAL A 419 31.75 3.06 -1.52
N GLY A 420 32.22 2.89 -2.75
CA GLY A 420 32.66 1.57 -3.24
C GLY A 420 31.51 0.56 -3.21
N ASP A 421 31.75 -0.56 -2.53
CA ASP A 421 30.77 -1.65 -2.36
C ASP A 421 29.95 -1.53 -1.06
N SER A 422 30.11 -0.42 -0.33
CA SER A 422 29.42 -0.18 0.94
C SER A 422 28.44 0.99 0.85
N PHE A 423 27.48 1.00 1.76
CA PHE A 423 26.54 2.08 1.99
C PHE A 423 26.79 2.71 3.36
N ILE A 424 26.86 4.03 3.41
CA ILE A 424 27.14 4.78 4.63
C ILE A 424 25.91 5.60 5.03
N LEU A 425 25.48 5.40 6.26
CA LEU A 425 24.42 6.14 6.93
C LEU A 425 25.03 7.00 8.03
N LYS A 426 24.69 8.28 8.09
CA LYS A 426 25.24 9.22 9.06
C LYS A 426 24.13 9.99 9.76
N TRP A 427 24.29 10.17 11.06
CA TRP A 427 23.41 10.98 11.87
C TRP A 427 24.24 11.75 12.88
N ASN A 428 24.04 13.06 12.95
CA ASN A 428 24.70 13.93 13.91
C ASN A 428 23.64 14.80 14.57
N PHE A 429 23.68 14.90 15.89
CA PHE A 429 22.73 15.67 16.66
C PHE A 429 23.44 16.40 17.80
N THR A 430 23.00 17.63 18.06
CA THR A 430 23.57 18.48 19.10
C THR A 430 22.45 19.03 19.95
N TRP A 431 22.60 18.92 21.27
CA TRP A 431 21.63 19.45 22.22
C TRP A 431 22.34 20.02 23.45
N GLY A 432 21.59 20.71 24.30
CA GLY A 432 22.12 21.32 25.51
C GLY A 432 20.98 21.89 26.36
N TYR A 433 21.35 22.68 27.35
CA TYR A 433 20.43 23.34 28.26
C TYR A 433 20.25 24.80 27.87
N PHE A 434 19.13 25.39 28.26
CA PHE A 434 18.80 26.78 27.93
C PHE A 434 18.99 27.64 29.18
N GLN A 435 19.83 28.66 29.06
CA GLN A 435 20.08 29.61 30.14
C GLN A 435 18.87 30.51 30.43
N PRO A 436 18.86 31.26 31.56
CA PRO A 436 17.94 32.37 31.76
C PRO A 436 17.92 33.34 30.55
N LEU A 437 16.83 34.09 30.39
CA LEU A 437 16.82 35.20 29.43
C LEU A 437 17.77 36.29 29.92
N LEU A 438 18.22 37.14 29.00
CA LEU A 438 19.04 38.30 29.34
C LEU A 438 18.29 39.23 30.30
N GLU A 439 19.06 39.96 31.10
CA GLU A 439 18.50 40.93 32.05
C GLU A 439 17.59 41.94 31.34
N GLY A 440 16.42 42.20 31.91
CA GLY A 440 15.38 43.06 31.33
C GLY A 440 14.41 42.35 30.37
N GLU A 441 14.73 41.15 29.88
CA GLU A 441 13.80 40.35 29.09
C GLU A 441 12.87 39.49 29.94
N LYS A 442 11.66 39.23 29.44
CA LYS A 442 10.67 38.34 30.07
C LYS A 442 10.27 37.20 29.13
N PRO A 443 9.89 36.02 29.67
CA PRO A 443 9.29 34.97 28.86
C PRO A 443 8.03 35.49 28.15
N ASN A 444 7.85 35.12 26.88
CA ASN A 444 6.60 35.38 26.19
C ASN A 444 5.65 34.19 26.40
N TYR A 445 4.72 34.31 27.36
CA TYR A 445 3.75 33.26 27.69
C TYR A 445 2.63 33.09 26.67
N GLU A 446 2.52 33.98 25.67
CA GLU A 446 1.61 33.78 24.53
C GLU A 446 2.19 32.78 23.51
N LEU A 447 3.51 32.54 23.57
CA LEU A 447 4.19 31.54 22.74
C LEU A 447 4.40 30.23 23.52
N PRO A 448 4.28 29.06 22.85
CA PRO A 448 4.78 27.82 23.40
C PRO A 448 6.26 27.92 23.81
N PHE A 449 6.62 27.32 24.94
CA PHE A 449 8.01 27.36 25.46
C PHE A 449 9.06 26.92 24.44
N ASP A 450 8.74 25.95 23.58
CA ASP A 450 9.65 25.45 22.54
C ASP A 450 9.98 26.49 21.45
N ILE A 451 9.13 27.51 21.29
CA ILE A 451 9.36 28.67 20.44
C ILE A 451 10.11 29.74 21.25
N ASP A 452 9.59 30.11 22.43
CA ASP A 452 10.15 31.18 23.26
C ASP A 452 11.60 30.90 23.71
N ARG A 453 11.91 29.66 24.07
CA ARG A 453 13.24 29.25 24.56
C ARG A 453 14.36 29.46 23.53
N ARG A 454 14.03 29.66 22.25
CA ARG A 454 15.04 29.91 21.19
C ARG A 454 15.80 31.22 21.38
N ARG A 455 15.28 32.13 22.20
CA ARG A 455 15.97 33.38 22.60
C ARG A 455 17.04 33.17 23.67
N ARG A 456 17.05 32.01 24.33
CA ARG A 456 17.98 31.70 25.40
C ARG A 456 19.28 31.16 24.82
N GLU A 457 20.40 31.59 25.37
CA GLU A 457 21.69 30.98 25.09
C GLU A 457 21.68 29.50 25.50
N LYS A 458 22.40 28.66 24.76
CA LYS A 458 22.57 27.25 25.11
C LYS A 458 23.87 27.05 25.90
N SER A 459 23.78 26.27 26.98
CA SER A 459 24.91 25.82 27.80
C SER A 459 25.00 24.30 27.83
N GLU A 460 26.15 23.78 28.32
CA GLU A 460 26.47 22.36 28.38
C GLU A 460 26.08 21.63 27.08
N VAL A 461 26.55 22.20 25.97
CA VAL A 461 26.30 21.66 24.63
C VAL A 461 27.01 20.32 24.50
N GLN A 462 26.26 19.32 24.07
CA GLN A 462 26.63 17.93 23.98
C GLN A 462 26.32 17.43 22.57
N HIS A 463 27.02 16.39 22.14
CA HIS A 463 26.94 15.89 20.77
C HIS A 463 26.66 14.38 20.76
N ALA A 464 25.92 13.93 19.77
CA ALA A 464 25.76 12.51 19.44
C ALA A 464 26.00 12.35 17.94
N ASN A 465 26.94 11.50 17.59
CA ASN A 465 27.26 11.16 16.21
C ASN A 465 27.10 9.65 16.04
N ALA A 466 26.52 9.23 14.92
CA ALA A 466 26.39 7.83 14.55
C ALA A 466 26.73 7.66 13.08
N GLN A 467 27.56 6.66 12.79
CA GLN A 467 27.84 6.17 11.46
C GLN A 467 27.54 4.67 11.41
N ILE A 468 26.83 4.25 10.38
CA ILE A 468 26.57 2.84 10.09
C ILE A 468 27.08 2.57 8.68
N ILE A 469 28.04 1.67 8.54
CA ILE A 469 28.54 1.21 7.23
C ILE A 469 27.96 -0.18 6.97
N ILE A 470 27.28 -0.33 5.85
CA ILE A 470 26.62 -1.58 5.45
C ILE A 470 27.30 -2.09 4.18
N SER A 471 27.81 -3.32 4.20
CA SER A 471 28.35 -4.01 3.03
C SER A 471 27.67 -5.37 2.87
N GLU A 472 27.66 -5.89 1.65
CA GLU A 472 27.07 -7.19 1.33
C GLU A 472 28.10 -8.06 0.61
N LYS A 473 28.11 -9.35 0.95
CA LYS A 473 28.89 -10.37 0.26
C LYS A 473 28.17 -11.72 0.32
N ASP A 474 27.86 -12.29 -0.84
CA ASP A 474 27.27 -13.63 -1.01
C ASP A 474 25.98 -13.83 -0.18
N GLY A 475 25.15 -12.79 -0.10
CA GLY A 475 23.90 -12.76 0.68
C GLY A 475 24.09 -12.48 2.18
N VAL A 476 25.31 -12.23 2.64
CA VAL A 476 25.60 -11.87 4.04
C VAL A 476 25.94 -10.39 4.14
N PHE A 477 25.22 -9.70 5.02
CA PHE A 477 25.38 -8.27 5.28
C PHE A 477 26.25 -8.05 6.50
N GLU A 478 27.22 -7.15 6.40
CA GLU A 478 28.01 -6.66 7.52
C GLU A 478 27.61 -5.20 7.80
N LEU A 479 27.26 -4.92 9.05
CA LEU A 479 26.86 -3.61 9.56
C LEU A 479 27.86 -3.17 10.64
N ASP A 480 28.69 -2.19 10.33
CA ASP A 480 29.65 -1.58 11.26
C ASP A 480 29.04 -0.31 11.87
N PHE A 481 28.76 -0.37 13.17
CA PHE A 481 28.20 0.71 13.97
C PHE A 481 29.33 1.45 14.68
N GLU A 482 29.37 2.77 14.50
CA GLU A 482 30.22 3.68 15.25
C GLU A 482 29.38 4.82 15.81
N VAL A 483 29.21 4.86 17.13
CA VAL A 483 28.45 5.90 17.85
C VAL A 483 29.38 6.60 18.82
N SER A 484 29.47 7.93 18.73
CA SER A 484 30.41 8.76 19.48
C SER A 484 29.80 10.11 19.89
N GLY A 485 30.57 10.93 20.60
CA GLY A 485 30.13 12.22 21.15
C GLY A 485 30.18 12.19 22.68
N THR A 486 29.10 12.57 23.34
CA THR A 486 28.97 12.50 24.81
C THR A 486 29.15 11.07 25.30
N GLU A 487 30.01 10.88 26.30
CA GLU A 487 30.33 9.57 26.87
C GLU A 487 29.21 9.04 27.78
N ASN A 488 29.18 7.72 27.94
CA ASN A 488 28.31 6.97 28.84
C ASN A 488 26.81 7.19 28.60
N VAL A 489 26.41 7.45 27.34
CA VAL A 489 25.00 7.56 26.97
C VAL A 489 24.48 6.19 26.55
N PRO A 490 23.45 5.64 27.22
CA PRO A 490 22.85 4.36 26.86
C PRO A 490 22.32 4.35 25.42
N LEU A 491 22.44 3.21 24.75
CA LEU A 491 21.84 2.96 23.44
C LEU A 491 21.39 1.51 23.28
N ALA A 492 20.46 1.30 22.36
CA ALA A 492 20.01 -0.03 21.95
C ALA A 492 19.89 -0.12 20.42
N ILE A 493 20.30 -1.25 19.87
CA ILE A 493 20.05 -1.70 18.51
C ILE A 493 18.95 -2.77 18.59
N GLU A 494 17.89 -2.60 17.83
CA GLU A 494 16.71 -3.48 17.84
C GLU A 494 16.54 -4.16 16.48
N MET A 495 16.51 -5.49 16.48
CA MET A 495 16.16 -6.35 15.36
C MET A 495 14.75 -6.92 15.56
N ALA A 496 13.77 -6.46 14.80
CA ALA A 496 12.39 -6.95 14.87
C ALA A 496 12.12 -7.98 13.76
N PHE A 497 11.87 -9.23 14.17
CA PHE A 497 11.49 -10.31 13.29
C PHE A 497 9.98 -10.45 13.23
N ARG A 498 9.44 -10.92 12.09
CA ARG A 498 8.00 -11.16 11.96
C ARG A 498 7.52 -12.22 12.94
N ASN A 499 6.24 -12.16 13.29
CA ASN A 499 5.59 -13.16 14.13
C ASN A 499 5.57 -14.55 13.46
N GLY A 500 5.54 -15.59 14.28
CA GLY A 500 5.37 -16.98 13.86
C GLY A 500 6.65 -17.80 13.69
N GLY A 501 7.82 -17.15 13.70
CA GLY A 501 9.10 -17.85 13.71
C GLY A 501 9.60 -18.22 15.10
N SER A 502 10.77 -18.85 15.15
CA SER A 502 11.45 -19.23 16.38
C SER A 502 12.84 -18.62 16.45
N LEU A 503 13.16 -18.01 17.59
CA LEU A 503 14.49 -17.48 17.90
C LEU A 503 15.32 -18.47 18.72
N THR A 504 16.60 -18.61 18.38
CA THR A 504 17.60 -19.35 19.17
C THR A 504 18.88 -18.53 19.31
N GLY A 505 19.70 -18.84 20.32
CA GLY A 505 20.93 -18.10 20.60
C GLY A 505 20.71 -16.71 21.23
N VAL A 506 19.54 -16.47 21.80
CA VAL A 506 19.16 -15.22 22.48
C VAL A 506 18.46 -15.53 23.82
N GLU A 507 18.49 -14.59 24.75
CA GLU A 507 17.88 -14.73 26.08
C GLU A 507 16.61 -13.88 26.20
N LYS A 508 15.55 -14.40 26.81
CA LYS A 508 14.32 -13.61 27.02
C LYS A 508 14.56 -12.45 27.98
N SER A 509 14.08 -11.26 27.65
CA SER A 509 14.06 -10.12 28.57
C SER A 509 13.00 -10.33 29.65
N SER A 510 13.32 -9.98 30.89
CA SER A 510 12.33 -9.92 31.98
C SER A 510 11.46 -8.66 31.96
N HIS A 511 11.77 -7.69 31.08
CA HIS A 511 11.11 -6.38 31.08
C HIS A 511 9.96 -6.27 30.10
N GLU A 512 9.92 -7.09 29.05
CA GLU A 512 8.91 -6.98 28.00
C GLU A 512 8.71 -8.33 27.27
N ASN A 513 7.44 -8.69 27.03
CA ASN A 513 7.10 -9.88 26.27
C ASN A 513 7.50 -9.73 24.80
N GLY A 514 8.05 -10.81 24.22
CA GLY A 514 8.56 -10.78 22.85
C GLY A 514 9.82 -9.93 22.69
N ALA A 515 10.53 -9.61 23.77
CA ALA A 515 11.84 -8.97 23.73
C ALA A 515 12.92 -9.95 24.20
N PHE A 516 14.06 -9.93 23.51
CA PHE A 516 15.19 -10.82 23.75
C PHE A 516 16.50 -10.02 23.78
N LEU A 517 17.42 -10.40 24.64
CA LEU A 517 18.77 -9.85 24.74
C LEU A 517 19.76 -10.76 24.02
N PHE A 518 20.60 -10.19 23.16
CA PHE A 518 21.61 -10.93 22.39
C PHE A 518 23.01 -10.66 22.93
N LYS A 519 23.42 -11.44 23.94
CA LYS A 519 24.66 -11.19 24.70
C LYS A 519 25.93 -11.51 23.91
N GLU A 520 25.98 -12.68 23.27
CA GLU A 520 27.17 -13.16 22.57
C GLU A 520 26.82 -14.27 21.55
N GLY A 521 27.83 -14.72 20.80
CA GLY A 521 27.69 -15.85 19.87
C GLY A 521 26.89 -15.53 18.61
N LYS A 522 26.12 -16.50 18.15
CA LYS A 522 25.26 -16.41 16.95
C LYS A 522 23.81 -16.65 17.34
N GLY A 523 22.94 -15.75 16.92
CA GLY A 523 21.49 -15.94 16.98
C GLY A 523 20.93 -16.42 15.65
N LYS A 524 19.77 -17.07 15.71
CA LYS A 524 19.06 -17.55 14.52
C LYS A 524 17.57 -17.25 14.66
N TYR A 525 16.98 -16.77 13.58
CA TYR A 525 15.53 -16.68 13.41
C TYR A 525 15.12 -17.62 12.29
N ARG A 526 14.27 -18.61 12.60
CA ARG A 526 13.74 -19.57 11.62
C ARG A 526 12.25 -19.39 11.45
N PHE A 527 11.78 -19.39 10.20
CA PHE A 527 10.37 -19.46 9.86
C PHE A 527 10.18 -20.47 8.73
N GLU A 528 9.43 -21.53 9.01
CA GLU A 528 9.33 -22.72 8.14
C GLU A 528 10.74 -23.25 7.78
N ASP A 529 11.06 -23.35 6.49
CA ASP A 529 12.32 -23.89 5.97
C ASP A 529 13.43 -22.83 5.83
N ASP A 530 13.11 -21.55 6.05
CA ASP A 530 14.05 -20.45 5.89
C ASP A 530 14.61 -19.96 7.23
N GLU A 531 15.88 -19.56 7.25
CA GLU A 531 16.60 -19.13 8.45
C GLU A 531 17.51 -17.94 8.18
N ILE A 532 17.40 -16.91 9.03
CA ILE A 532 18.32 -15.77 9.12
C ILE A 532 19.26 -16.02 10.31
N GLU A 533 20.57 -16.02 10.05
CA GLU A 533 21.59 -16.00 11.09
C GLU A 533 22.05 -14.55 11.36
N PHE A 534 22.34 -14.23 12.62
CA PHE A 534 22.88 -12.93 13.01
C PHE A 534 23.93 -13.06 14.13
N GLY A 535 24.93 -12.18 14.14
CA GLY A 535 26.04 -12.22 15.10
C GLY A 535 26.98 -11.03 14.94
N ILE A 536 27.85 -10.66 15.87
CA ILE A 536 28.01 -11.20 17.22
C ILE A 536 27.20 -10.34 18.20
N GLY A 537 26.64 -10.95 19.24
CA GLY A 537 25.91 -10.26 20.31
C GLY A 537 26.74 -9.24 21.10
N HIS A 538 26.04 -8.38 21.84
CA HIS A 538 26.59 -7.40 22.78
C HIS A 538 25.51 -6.84 23.70
N VAL A 539 25.66 -7.01 25.02
CA VAL A 539 24.72 -6.46 26.01
C VAL A 539 25.49 -5.94 27.24
N GLU A 540 25.46 -4.62 27.46
CA GLU A 540 25.98 -3.98 28.68
C GLU A 540 24.88 -3.58 29.66
N HIS A 541 23.60 -3.55 29.25
CA HIS A 541 22.46 -3.22 30.11
C HIS A 541 21.15 -3.83 29.59
N GLU A 542 20.12 -3.97 30.43
CA GLU A 542 18.84 -4.58 30.01
C GLU A 542 17.78 -3.54 29.58
N TRP A 543 18.14 -2.26 29.53
CA TRP A 543 17.22 -1.18 29.16
C TRP A 543 16.93 -1.13 27.64
N ILE A 544 15.93 -1.91 27.23
CA ILE A 544 15.48 -2.02 25.82
C ILE A 544 14.58 -0.85 25.37
N ARG A 545 13.82 -0.24 26.29
CA ARG A 545 12.95 0.91 26.02
C ARG A 545 13.70 2.24 26.19
N ILE A 546 14.71 2.44 25.34
CA ILE A 546 15.54 3.65 25.38
C ILE A 546 14.67 4.91 25.25
N ARG A 547 14.87 5.86 26.16
CA ARG A 547 14.14 7.13 26.13
C ARG A 547 14.40 7.86 24.81
N GLY A 548 13.33 8.22 24.11
CA GLY A 548 13.41 8.88 22.80
C GLY A 548 13.48 7.91 21.62
N GLY A 549 13.60 6.61 21.89
CA GLY A 549 13.33 5.55 20.91
C GLY A 549 11.83 5.38 20.68
N LEU A 550 11.50 4.73 19.56
CA LEU A 550 10.14 4.29 19.26
C LEU A 550 9.74 3.07 20.10
N GLU A 551 8.44 2.87 20.28
CA GLU A 551 7.91 1.66 20.89
C GLU A 551 8.33 0.41 20.13
N LYS A 552 8.46 -0.71 20.85
CA LYS A 552 8.75 -2.02 20.27
C LYS A 552 7.73 -2.34 19.17
N PRO A 553 8.14 -2.77 17.97
CA PRO A 553 7.20 -3.22 16.95
C PRO A 553 6.48 -4.48 17.42
N ASP A 554 5.37 -4.81 16.75
CA ASP A 554 4.83 -6.17 16.90
C ASP A 554 5.82 -7.18 16.31
N GLY A 555 5.92 -8.36 16.91
CA GLY A 555 6.99 -9.32 16.62
C GLY A 555 7.90 -9.62 17.81
N ASP A 556 8.71 -10.65 17.62
CA ASP A 556 9.85 -10.93 18.49
C ASP A 556 11.00 -9.98 18.14
N CYS A 557 11.51 -9.26 19.12
CA CYS A 557 12.58 -8.28 18.96
C CYS A 557 13.83 -8.68 19.73
N VAL A 558 14.96 -8.67 19.06
CA VAL A 558 16.27 -8.99 19.61
C VAL A 558 17.07 -7.69 19.77
N TYR A 559 17.62 -7.47 20.96
CA TYR A 559 18.31 -6.25 21.33
C TYR A 559 19.80 -6.48 21.59
N LEU A 560 20.62 -5.58 21.04
CA LEU A 560 21.98 -5.31 21.50
C LEU A 560 21.99 -3.97 22.22
N THR A 561 22.78 -3.83 23.26
CA THR A 561 22.77 -2.63 24.12
C THR A 561 24.17 -2.25 24.55
N GLY A 562 24.44 -0.95 24.65
CA GLY A 562 25.74 -0.44 25.07
C GLY A 562 25.70 1.01 25.52
N PHE A 563 26.87 1.56 25.81
CA PHE A 563 27.06 2.99 26.07
C PHE A 563 27.97 3.62 25.02
N THR A 564 27.82 4.92 24.77
CA THR A 564 28.77 5.68 23.97
C THR A 564 30.12 5.87 24.71
N PRO A 565 31.27 5.86 24.01
CA PRO A 565 31.44 5.50 22.61
C PRO A 565 31.19 4.01 22.37
N PHE A 566 30.50 3.70 21.28
CA PHE A 566 30.10 2.33 20.93
C PHE A 566 30.63 2.00 19.55
N LYS A 567 31.40 0.91 19.44
CA LYS A 567 31.86 0.37 18.16
C LYS A 567 31.57 -1.11 18.08
N LYS A 568 30.72 -1.52 17.14
CA LYS A 568 30.36 -2.93 16.99
C LYS A 568 30.06 -3.27 15.54
N LYS A 569 30.54 -4.43 15.12
CA LYS A 569 30.23 -5.03 13.84
C LYS A 569 29.24 -6.17 14.03
N ILE A 570 28.19 -6.18 13.21
CA ILE A 570 27.15 -7.22 13.18
C ILE A 570 27.05 -7.77 11.76
N THR A 571 27.02 -9.08 11.61
CA THR A 571 26.72 -9.81 10.39
C THR A 571 25.29 -10.37 10.44
N ILE A 572 24.55 -10.29 9.33
CA ILE A 572 23.19 -10.80 9.18
C ILE A 572 23.06 -11.46 7.81
N GLY A 573 22.56 -12.69 7.71
CA GLY A 573 22.42 -13.37 6.40
C GLY A 573 21.71 -14.72 6.40
#